data_AF-A0A7V2TRS8-F1
#
_entry.id   AF-A0A7V2TRS8-F1
#
_cell.length_a   1.000
_cell.length_b   1.000
_cell.length_c   1.000
_cell.angle_alpha   90.00
_cell.angle_beta   90.00
_cell.angle_gamma   90.00
#
_symmetry.space_group_name_H-M   'P 1'
#
loop_
_entity.id
_entity.type
_entity.pdbx_description
1 polymer ?
#
loop_
_entity_poly.entity_id
_entity_poly.type
_entity_poly.pdbx_seq_one_letter_code
_entity_poly.pdbx_strand_id
1 'polypeptide(L)'
;MMPTLVALAIPSILGFLIVSLLLREETSSGLFERLCLALPLGMGLITVQMFLLALSRIPLTLGYVAMPVLIEIVVLYWGIRKRGVALVPTPSFGLFREIFGADSPGIKKISLLVLLALVALKIGSILVETYLRPIFAWDSLANWSASAKVFYDSQGLLLDARPEDFFGKGLLDRNANYPPHNPLMQVWMSLWIGHFDEVLVKFWSPIYLLSMSGYLYGFMARETSRLIALSMIVFLLSSPLLSIHSIEVYSDVPLSVYILFSLIMFSFVQKGKYSYGKLMGLFSAEALFTKDEAPFFVLPLFLAAAAFFWLNRDQGPLPRKSAVSLLAGLLLAVPWFVFKFSHHLGFGADYVVTEFTWRPEMAWKVFLLLTSFQNFNVFFLFLPILMMVAGRPPKEFLYLATPVLGYAMFFILVYTLTTFFSENLMFSTAVFRNSLTYYPSICLLTALVIKRIRAGWDAGKASCE
;
A
#
# COMPACT_ATOMS: atom_id res chain seq x y z
N MET A 1 8.22 -10.47 -22.24
CA MET A 1 8.97 -9.87 -21.11
C MET A 1 9.34 -8.40 -21.33
N MET A 2 10.01 -8.02 -22.43
CA MET A 2 10.41 -6.61 -22.64
C MET A 2 9.24 -5.60 -22.53
N PRO A 3 8.05 -5.83 -23.12
CA PRO A 3 6.94 -4.89 -22.98
C PRO A 3 6.44 -4.74 -21.53
N THR A 4 6.42 -5.84 -20.77
CA THR A 4 6.11 -5.86 -19.33
C THR A 4 7.07 -4.97 -18.53
N LEU A 5 8.37 -5.00 -18.86
CA LEU A 5 9.37 -4.15 -18.21
C LEU A 5 9.14 -2.67 -18.53
N VAL A 6 8.78 -2.33 -19.76
CA VAL A 6 8.44 -0.94 -20.14
C VAL A 6 7.18 -0.47 -19.40
N ALA A 7 6.15 -1.33 -19.33
CA ALA A 7 4.92 -1.05 -18.59
C ALA A 7 5.17 -0.79 -17.10
N LEU A 8 6.16 -1.43 -16.48
CA LEU A 8 6.55 -1.16 -15.09
C LEU A 8 7.49 0.05 -14.97
N ALA A 9 8.37 0.27 -15.95
CA ALA A 9 9.37 1.32 -15.91
C ALA A 9 8.76 2.73 -16.02
N ILE A 10 7.78 2.93 -16.90
CA ILE A 10 7.15 4.25 -17.12
C ILE A 10 6.48 4.81 -15.86
N PRO A 11 5.55 4.10 -15.17
CA PRO A 11 5.01 4.56 -13.90
C PRO A 11 6.11 4.76 -12.86
N SER A 12 7.12 3.89 -12.82
CA SER A 12 8.27 4.08 -11.92
C SER A 12 9.02 5.39 -12.22
N ILE A 13 9.23 5.76 -13.48
CA ILE A 13 9.88 7.03 -13.83
C ILE A 13 9.00 8.22 -13.43
N LEU A 14 7.71 8.18 -13.77
CA LEU A 14 6.76 9.23 -13.40
C LEU A 14 6.74 9.46 -11.89
N GLY A 15 6.50 8.40 -11.11
CA GLY A 15 6.46 8.48 -9.66
C GLY A 15 7.80 8.89 -9.05
N PHE A 16 8.93 8.44 -9.62
CA PHE A 16 10.25 8.84 -9.14
C PHE A 16 10.52 10.34 -9.29
N LEU A 17 10.12 10.93 -10.41
CA LEU A 17 10.24 12.37 -10.65
C LEU A 17 9.35 13.15 -9.68
N ILE A 18 8.11 12.70 -9.45
CA ILE A 18 7.18 13.32 -8.51
C ILE A 18 7.72 13.24 -7.08
N VAL A 19 8.11 12.06 -6.61
CA VAL A 19 8.72 11.87 -5.28
C VAL A 19 9.97 12.74 -5.13
N SER A 20 10.83 12.79 -6.14
CA SER A 20 12.05 13.61 -6.09
C SER A 20 11.76 15.10 -6.02
N LEU A 21 10.71 15.58 -6.69
CA LEU A 21 10.27 16.97 -6.63
C LEU A 21 9.65 17.30 -5.26
N LEU A 22 8.82 16.40 -4.72
CA LEU A 22 8.12 16.58 -3.45
C LEU A 22 9.06 16.49 -2.24
N LEU A 23 10.08 15.63 -2.30
CA LEU A 23 11.09 15.43 -1.26
C LEU A 23 12.41 16.12 -1.57
N ARG A 24 12.41 17.15 -2.43
CA ARG A 24 13.64 17.87 -2.83
C ARG A 24 14.38 18.52 -1.66
N GLU A 25 13.65 18.92 -0.62
CA GLU A 25 14.19 19.56 0.60
C GLU A 25 14.65 18.52 1.63
N GLU A 26 14.29 17.24 1.45
CA GLU A 26 14.62 16.16 2.36
C GLU A 26 15.87 15.41 1.92
N THR A 27 16.97 15.70 2.59
CA THR A 27 18.25 14.99 2.39
C THR A 27 18.24 13.56 2.93
N SER A 28 17.32 13.24 3.84
CA SER A 28 17.26 11.92 4.47
C SER A 28 16.69 10.82 3.56
N SER A 29 15.97 11.18 2.50
CA SER A 29 15.40 10.19 1.57
C SER A 29 16.39 9.89 0.45
N GLY A 30 17.06 8.74 0.55
CA GLY A 30 18.00 8.29 -0.47
C GLY A 30 17.32 7.69 -1.71
N LEU A 31 18.13 7.36 -2.72
CA LEU A 31 17.68 6.86 -4.03
C LEU A 31 16.77 5.62 -3.90
N PHE A 32 17.19 4.65 -3.08
CA PHE A 32 16.47 3.40 -2.87
C PHE A 32 15.04 3.62 -2.38
N GLU A 33 14.85 4.50 -1.39
CA GLU A 33 13.51 4.81 -0.87
C GLU A 33 12.63 5.48 -1.90
N ARG A 34 13.19 6.42 -2.67
CA ARG A 34 12.44 7.09 -3.73
C ARG A 34 11.99 6.10 -4.80
N LEU A 35 12.83 5.12 -5.16
CA LEU A 35 12.47 4.05 -6.08
C LEU A 35 11.35 3.15 -5.53
N CYS A 36 11.39 2.80 -4.24
CA CYS A 36 10.32 2.03 -3.61
C CYS A 36 8.98 2.78 -3.57
N LEU A 37 8.99 4.11 -3.48
CA LEU A 37 7.78 4.93 -3.52
C LEU A 37 7.27 5.17 -4.95
N ALA A 38 8.15 5.03 -5.94
CA ALA A 38 7.93 5.51 -7.28
C ALA A 38 6.87 4.70 -8.05
N LEU A 39 6.99 3.38 -8.09
CA LEU A 39 6.04 2.57 -8.86
C LEU A 39 4.60 2.72 -8.34
N PRO A 40 4.31 2.57 -7.03
CA PRO A 40 2.93 2.71 -6.54
C PRO A 40 2.34 4.09 -6.86
N LEU A 41 3.08 5.16 -6.60
CA LEU A 41 2.62 6.52 -6.89
C LEU A 41 2.38 6.77 -8.39
N GLY A 42 3.32 6.35 -9.23
CA GLY A 42 3.18 6.53 -10.67
C GLY A 42 2.02 5.72 -11.25
N MET A 43 1.84 4.49 -10.76
CA MET A 43 0.77 3.61 -11.21
C MET A 43 -0.60 4.13 -10.75
N GLY A 44 -0.74 4.59 -9.50
CA GLY A 44 -1.95 5.25 -9.01
C GLY A 44 -2.36 6.43 -9.89
N LEU A 45 -1.41 7.33 -10.21
CA LEU A 45 -1.66 8.46 -11.11
C LEU A 45 -2.08 8.04 -12.53
N ILE A 46 -1.38 7.08 -13.14
CA ILE A 46 -1.73 6.59 -14.49
C ILE A 46 -3.16 6.04 -14.50
N THR A 47 -3.54 5.24 -13.51
CA THR A 47 -4.91 4.68 -13.48
C THR A 47 -5.99 5.73 -13.27
N VAL A 48 -5.72 6.80 -12.50
CA VAL A 48 -6.66 7.93 -12.38
C VAL A 48 -6.78 8.67 -13.71
N GLN A 49 -5.67 8.86 -14.44
CA GLN A 49 -5.72 9.44 -15.79
C GLN A 49 -6.52 8.56 -16.76
N MET A 50 -6.29 7.26 -16.76
CA MET A 50 -7.07 6.31 -17.57
C MET A 50 -8.56 6.36 -17.22
N PHE A 51 -8.90 6.46 -15.94
CA PHE A 51 -10.27 6.63 -15.50
C PHE A 51 -10.89 7.91 -16.06
N LEU A 52 -10.21 9.04 -15.97
CA LEU A 52 -10.67 10.33 -16.52
C LEU A 52 -10.81 10.31 -18.06
N LEU A 53 -9.87 9.69 -18.76
CA LEU A 53 -9.95 9.50 -20.21
C LEU A 53 -11.18 8.68 -20.59
N ALA A 54 -11.42 7.59 -19.88
CA ALA A 54 -12.57 6.73 -20.13
C ALA A 54 -13.91 7.41 -19.79
N LEU A 55 -13.98 8.19 -18.70
CA LEU A 55 -15.15 9.05 -18.41
C LEU A 55 -15.42 10.05 -19.55
N SER A 56 -14.36 10.53 -20.19
CA SER A 56 -14.43 11.43 -21.35
C SER A 56 -14.70 10.69 -22.66
N ARG A 57 -14.98 9.38 -22.61
CA ARG A 57 -15.18 8.49 -23.78
C ARG A 57 -14.00 8.48 -24.75
N ILE A 58 -12.80 8.79 -24.28
CA ILE A 58 -11.56 8.64 -25.06
C ILE A 58 -11.15 7.16 -25.01
N PRO A 59 -10.92 6.50 -26.17
CA PRO A 59 -10.54 5.10 -26.19
C PRO A 59 -9.24 4.84 -25.42
N LEU A 60 -9.25 3.83 -24.55
CA LEU A 60 -8.10 3.36 -23.79
C LEU A 60 -7.15 2.57 -24.70
N THR A 61 -6.51 3.25 -25.65
CA THR A 61 -5.43 2.69 -26.49
C THR A 61 -4.07 3.10 -25.92
N LEU A 62 -3.01 2.38 -26.31
CA LEU A 62 -1.65 2.69 -25.86
C LEU A 62 -1.27 4.15 -26.16
N GLY A 63 -1.63 4.67 -27.34
CA GLY A 63 -1.35 6.04 -27.73
C GLY A 63 -2.02 7.08 -26.83
N TYR A 64 -3.34 6.97 -26.63
CA TYR A 64 -4.09 7.93 -25.81
C TYR A 64 -3.71 7.88 -24.33
N VAL A 65 -3.37 6.70 -23.80
CA VAL A 65 -2.97 6.56 -22.40
C VAL A 65 -1.51 6.95 -22.17
N ALA A 66 -0.58 6.53 -23.04
CA ALA A 66 0.85 6.77 -22.83
C ALA A 66 1.27 8.22 -23.15
N MET A 67 0.64 8.88 -24.14
CA MET A 67 1.02 10.23 -24.56
C MET A 67 0.99 11.27 -23.42
N PRO A 68 -0.10 11.44 -22.64
CA PRO A 68 -0.12 12.40 -21.53
C PRO A 68 0.94 12.06 -20.47
N VAL A 69 1.13 10.78 -20.15
CA VAL A 69 2.14 10.32 -19.19
C VAL A 69 3.56 10.67 -19.64
N LEU A 70 3.88 10.47 -20.92
CA LEU A 70 5.18 10.82 -21.48
C LEU A 70 5.42 12.34 -21.47
N ILE A 71 4.39 13.14 -21.78
CA ILE A 71 4.44 14.60 -21.67
C ILE A 71 4.72 15.02 -20.23
N GLU A 72 4.02 14.45 -19.26
CA GLU A 72 4.22 14.73 -17.84
C GLU A 72 5.65 14.39 -17.39
N ILE A 73 6.19 13.24 -17.81
CA ILE A 73 7.58 12.87 -17.52
C ILE A 73 8.55 13.93 -18.06
N VAL A 74 8.37 14.37 -19.31
CA VAL A 74 9.22 15.41 -19.93
C VAL A 74 9.11 16.74 -19.18
N VAL A 75 7.89 17.18 -18.86
CA VAL A 75 7.62 18.44 -18.16
C VAL A 75 8.20 18.41 -16.74
N LEU A 76 7.99 17.31 -16.00
CA LEU A 76 8.53 17.13 -14.65
C LEU A 76 10.05 17.09 -14.66
N TYR A 77 10.64 16.33 -15.59
CA TYR A 77 12.09 16.27 -15.75
C TYR A 77 12.67 17.66 -16.03
N TRP A 78 12.10 18.39 -16.98
CA TRP A 78 12.50 19.77 -17.29
C TRP A 78 12.36 20.70 -16.08
N GLY A 79 11.24 20.61 -15.35
CA GLY A 79 11.00 21.38 -14.13
C GLY A 79 12.01 21.08 -13.01
N ILE A 80 12.39 19.81 -12.83
CA ILE A 80 13.43 19.38 -11.88
C ILE A 80 14.79 19.96 -12.27
N ARG A 81 15.17 19.87 -13.55
CA ARG A 81 16.44 20.42 -14.06
C ARG A 81 16.50 21.93 -13.88
N LYS A 82 15.43 22.65 -14.22
CA LYS A 82 15.34 24.10 -14.05
C LYS A 82 15.43 24.54 -12.59
N ARG A 83 14.94 23.72 -11.65
CA ARG A 83 14.98 23.99 -10.20
C ARG A 83 16.26 23.48 -9.52
N GLY A 84 17.19 22.87 -10.26
CA GLY A 84 18.42 22.32 -9.69
C GLY A 84 18.20 21.18 -8.69
N VAL A 85 17.08 20.45 -8.79
CA VAL A 85 16.77 19.35 -7.87
C VAL A 85 17.66 18.15 -8.23
N ALA A 86 18.42 17.65 -7.26
CA ALA A 86 19.24 16.46 -7.42
C ALA A 86 18.34 15.21 -7.56
N LEU A 87 18.39 14.56 -8.73
CA LEU A 87 17.67 13.32 -9.01
C LEU A 87 18.30 12.12 -8.32
N VAL A 88 19.62 12.10 -8.20
CA VAL A 88 20.38 11.02 -7.56
C VAL A 88 20.87 11.54 -6.21
N PRO A 89 20.03 11.48 -5.14
CA PRO A 89 20.51 11.77 -3.80
C PRO A 89 21.57 10.74 -3.41
N THR A 90 22.40 11.09 -2.42
CA THR A 90 23.42 10.18 -1.89
C THR A 90 22.80 8.81 -1.57
N PRO A 91 23.39 7.70 -2.04
CA PRO A 91 22.83 6.38 -1.80
C PRO A 91 22.70 6.14 -0.29
N SER A 92 21.48 5.91 0.19
CA SER A 92 21.19 5.63 1.61
C SER A 92 21.45 4.17 2.00
N PHE A 93 21.95 3.35 1.07
CA PHE A 93 22.05 1.91 1.24
C PHE A 93 23.31 1.50 2.01
N GLY A 94 23.32 1.82 3.31
CA GLY A 94 24.43 1.48 4.21
C GLY A 94 24.58 -0.02 4.54
N LEU A 95 23.72 -0.90 3.99
CA LEU A 95 23.81 -2.35 4.23
C LEU A 95 25.11 -2.93 3.70
N PHE A 96 25.52 -2.56 2.48
CA PHE A 96 26.78 -3.04 1.91
C PHE A 96 27.98 -2.58 2.72
N ARG A 97 27.95 -1.35 3.25
CA ARG A 97 29.00 -0.87 4.15
C ARG A 97 29.07 -1.69 5.44
N GLU A 98 27.95 -2.12 6.00
CA GLU A 98 27.94 -2.98 7.20
C GLU A 98 28.40 -4.42 6.90
N ILE A 99 28.12 -4.95 5.71
CA ILE A 99 28.51 -6.31 5.31
C ILE A 99 30.00 -6.36 4.96
N PHE A 100 30.49 -5.41 4.17
CA PHE A 100 31.86 -5.39 3.64
C PHE A 100 32.84 -4.57 4.48
N GLY A 101 32.38 -3.77 5.44
CA GLY A 101 33.24 -2.98 6.32
C GLY A 101 34.12 -3.85 7.21
N ALA A 102 35.38 -3.48 7.40
CA ALA A 102 36.31 -4.23 8.25
C ALA A 102 35.83 -4.31 9.72
N ASP A 103 35.17 -3.27 10.20
CA ASP A 103 34.90 -3.05 11.63
C ASP A 103 33.69 -3.83 12.20
N SER A 104 32.87 -4.48 11.37
CA SER A 104 31.68 -5.19 11.89
C SER A 104 32.01 -6.60 12.39
N PRO A 105 31.47 -7.03 13.55
CA PRO A 105 31.69 -8.38 14.08
C PRO A 105 31.30 -9.47 13.08
N GLY A 106 32.12 -10.53 12.97
CA GLY A 106 31.93 -11.61 11.99
C GLY A 106 30.53 -12.26 12.07
N ILE A 107 30.03 -12.52 13.28
CA ILE A 107 28.69 -13.10 13.48
C ILE A 107 27.60 -12.18 12.91
N LYS A 108 27.67 -10.86 13.17
CA LYS A 108 26.70 -9.90 12.65
C LYS A 108 26.71 -9.88 11.12
N LYS A 109 27.89 -9.90 10.49
CA LYS A 109 28.03 -9.99 9.02
C LYS A 109 27.34 -11.23 8.46
N ILE A 110 27.64 -12.39 9.05
CA ILE A 110 27.05 -13.68 8.64
C ILE A 110 25.53 -13.63 8.78
N SER A 111 25.00 -13.14 9.91
CA SER A 111 23.55 -13.01 10.11
C SER A 111 22.90 -12.09 9.07
N LEU A 112 23.51 -10.94 8.75
CA LEU A 112 23.01 -10.03 7.72
C LEU A 112 23.00 -10.69 6.32
N LEU A 113 24.06 -11.43 5.97
CA LEU A 113 24.15 -12.16 4.70
C LEU A 113 23.09 -13.26 4.60
N VAL A 114 22.90 -14.05 5.66
CA VAL A 114 21.87 -15.10 5.71
C VAL A 114 20.48 -14.50 5.57
N LEU A 115 20.15 -13.45 6.33
CA LEU A 115 18.85 -12.79 6.23
C LEU A 115 18.62 -12.17 4.86
N LEU A 116 19.63 -11.53 4.26
CA LEU A 116 19.55 -10.99 2.91
C LEU A 116 19.31 -12.08 1.87
N ALA A 117 20.00 -13.22 1.99
CA ALA A 117 19.79 -14.38 1.13
C ALA A 117 18.37 -14.95 1.27
N LEU A 118 17.83 -15.00 2.50
CA LEU A 118 16.44 -15.43 2.74
C LEU A 118 15.41 -14.47 2.11
N VAL A 119 15.62 -13.16 2.23
CA VAL A 119 14.78 -12.15 1.55
C VAL A 119 14.84 -12.35 0.03
N ALA A 120 16.05 -12.48 -0.53
CA ALA A 120 16.23 -12.67 -1.97
C ALA A 120 15.57 -13.98 -2.46
N LEU A 121 15.72 -15.07 -1.71
CA LEU A 121 15.08 -16.35 -2.01
C LEU A 121 13.55 -16.25 -1.99
N LYS A 122 12.98 -15.55 -1.00
CA LYS A 122 11.53 -15.37 -0.91
C LYS A 122 10.98 -14.52 -2.05
N ILE A 123 11.60 -13.38 -2.34
CA ILE A 123 11.21 -12.55 -3.49
C ILE A 123 11.37 -13.31 -4.81
N GLY A 124 12.48 -14.04 -4.98
CA GLY A 124 12.71 -14.87 -6.15
C GLY A 124 11.63 -15.95 -6.32
N SER A 125 11.27 -16.64 -5.24
CA SER A 125 10.19 -17.63 -5.24
C SER A 125 8.84 -17.03 -5.64
N ILE A 126 8.49 -15.85 -5.12
CA ILE A 126 7.24 -15.15 -5.47
C ILE A 126 7.23 -14.77 -6.96
N LEU A 127 8.34 -14.25 -7.49
CA LEU A 127 8.46 -13.88 -8.90
C LEU A 127 8.36 -15.11 -9.82
N VAL A 128 9.02 -16.22 -9.44
CA VAL A 128 8.93 -17.49 -10.17
C VAL A 128 7.50 -18.01 -10.17
N GLU A 129 6.83 -18.07 -9.01
CA GLU A 129 5.43 -18.51 -8.94
C GLU A 129 4.47 -17.60 -9.71
N THR A 130 4.72 -16.28 -9.70
CA THR A 130 3.95 -15.32 -10.52
C THR A 130 4.11 -15.60 -12.01
N TYR A 131 5.32 -15.94 -12.45
CA TYR A 131 5.59 -16.28 -13.85
C TYR A 131 5.00 -17.63 -14.27
N LEU A 132 4.98 -18.61 -13.36
CA LEU A 132 4.57 -19.97 -13.70
C LEU A 132 3.05 -20.19 -13.68
N ARG A 133 2.29 -19.29 -13.06
CA ARG A 133 0.85 -19.46 -12.88
C ARG A 133 0.05 -18.35 -13.57
N PRO A 134 -1.01 -18.68 -14.33
CA PRO A 134 -2.00 -17.69 -14.74
C PRO A 134 -2.77 -17.15 -13.52
N ILE A 135 -3.66 -16.19 -13.72
CA ILE A 135 -4.60 -15.77 -12.68
C ILE A 135 -5.53 -16.95 -12.39
N PHE A 136 -5.50 -17.45 -11.15
CA PHE A 136 -6.27 -18.64 -10.77
C PHE A 136 -7.19 -18.41 -9.57
N ALA A 137 -6.94 -17.36 -8.78
CA ALA A 137 -7.78 -17.08 -7.62
C ALA A 137 -9.14 -16.55 -8.09
N TRP A 138 -10.23 -17.19 -7.63
CA TRP A 138 -11.60 -16.81 -8.02
C TRP A 138 -11.89 -15.33 -7.83
N ASP A 139 -11.53 -14.76 -6.67
CA ASP A 139 -11.73 -13.34 -6.41
C ASP A 139 -10.94 -12.45 -7.37
N SER A 140 -9.68 -12.83 -7.65
CA SER A 140 -8.83 -12.11 -8.59
C SER A 140 -9.40 -12.13 -10.01
N LEU A 141 -9.90 -13.28 -10.43
CA LEU A 141 -10.54 -13.46 -11.72
C LEU A 141 -11.86 -12.66 -11.80
N ALA A 142 -12.77 -12.88 -10.86
CA ALA A 142 -14.15 -12.42 -10.92
C ALA A 142 -14.30 -10.92 -10.66
N ASN A 143 -13.53 -10.36 -9.71
CA ASN A 143 -13.72 -8.97 -9.28
C ASN A 143 -12.77 -7.97 -9.97
N TRP A 144 -11.63 -8.43 -10.48
CA TRP A 144 -10.61 -7.52 -11.02
C TRP A 144 -10.24 -7.83 -12.47
N SER A 145 -9.94 -9.09 -12.77
CA SER A 145 -9.35 -9.46 -14.07
C SER A 145 -10.38 -9.55 -15.19
N ALA A 146 -11.59 -10.04 -14.90
CA ALA A 146 -12.68 -10.06 -15.86
C ALA A 146 -13.04 -8.63 -16.32
N SER A 147 -13.06 -7.68 -15.38
CA SER A 147 -13.23 -6.24 -15.63
C SER A 147 -12.14 -5.71 -16.53
N ALA A 148 -10.88 -6.02 -16.20
CA ALA A 148 -9.72 -5.58 -16.97
C ALA A 148 -9.76 -6.08 -18.42
N LYS A 149 -10.11 -7.36 -18.65
CA LYS A 149 -10.29 -7.92 -20.00
C LYS A 149 -11.35 -7.16 -20.78
N VAL A 150 -12.51 -6.97 -20.15
CA VAL A 150 -13.63 -6.22 -20.73
C VAL A 150 -13.23 -4.78 -21.06
N PHE A 151 -12.48 -4.10 -20.18
CA PHE A 151 -11.99 -2.73 -20.44
C PHE A 151 -10.95 -2.68 -21.55
N TYR A 152 -10.06 -3.66 -21.61
CA TYR A 152 -9.03 -3.76 -22.65
C TYR A 152 -9.67 -3.98 -24.03
N ASP A 153 -10.55 -4.98 -24.17
CA ASP A 153 -11.17 -5.35 -25.45
C ASP A 153 -12.15 -4.28 -25.95
N SER A 154 -12.87 -3.61 -25.04
CA SER A 154 -13.79 -2.52 -25.39
C SER A 154 -13.12 -1.15 -25.50
N GLN A 155 -11.86 -1.04 -25.08
CA GLN A 155 -11.12 0.23 -25.00
C GLN A 155 -11.83 1.30 -24.14
N GLY A 156 -12.55 0.90 -23.10
CA GLY A 156 -13.29 1.83 -22.22
C GLY A 156 -13.88 1.16 -20.97
N LEU A 157 -14.48 1.95 -20.06
CA LEU A 157 -15.00 1.44 -18.78
C LEU A 157 -16.38 0.75 -18.89
N LEU A 158 -17.01 0.74 -20.07
CA LEU A 158 -18.34 0.16 -20.33
C LEU A 158 -19.36 0.50 -19.23
N LEU A 159 -19.60 1.80 -19.05
CA LEU A 159 -20.41 2.36 -17.97
C LEU A 159 -21.91 2.34 -18.26
N ASP A 160 -22.32 1.99 -19.49
CA ASP A 160 -23.72 1.97 -19.89
C ASP A 160 -24.42 0.71 -19.38
N ALA A 161 -25.63 0.87 -18.83
CA ALA A 161 -26.49 -0.24 -18.45
C ALA A 161 -26.83 -1.08 -19.68
N ARG A 162 -26.36 -2.33 -19.71
CA ARG A 162 -26.61 -3.25 -20.82
C ARG A 162 -27.99 -3.90 -20.71
N PRO A 163 -28.57 -4.38 -21.83
CA PRO A 163 -29.82 -5.13 -21.83
C PRO A 163 -29.80 -6.26 -20.80
N GLU A 164 -30.95 -6.62 -20.24
CA GLU A 164 -31.04 -7.70 -19.24
C GLU A 164 -30.45 -9.02 -19.72
N ASP A 165 -30.47 -9.23 -21.04
CA ASP A 165 -29.94 -10.41 -21.72
C ASP A 165 -28.41 -10.39 -21.94
N PHE A 166 -27.72 -9.32 -21.52
CA PHE A 166 -26.26 -9.30 -21.60
C PHE A 166 -25.67 -10.29 -20.59
N PHE A 167 -25.06 -11.36 -21.10
CA PHE A 167 -24.46 -12.43 -20.30
C PHE A 167 -23.44 -11.95 -19.25
N GLY A 168 -22.83 -10.77 -19.45
CA GLY A 168 -21.90 -10.15 -18.50
C GLY A 168 -22.52 -9.07 -17.60
N LYS A 169 -23.85 -8.94 -17.49
CA LYS A 169 -24.50 -7.88 -16.69
C LYS A 169 -23.99 -7.84 -15.25
N GLY A 170 -23.94 -9.00 -14.58
CA GLY A 170 -23.43 -9.10 -13.22
C GLY A 170 -21.94 -8.77 -13.06
N LEU A 171 -21.15 -8.82 -14.14
CA LEU A 171 -19.76 -8.34 -14.12
C LEU A 171 -19.72 -6.80 -14.10
N LEU A 172 -20.57 -6.14 -14.89
CA LEU A 172 -20.62 -4.68 -14.93
C LEU A 172 -21.10 -4.08 -13.62
N ASP A 173 -22.15 -4.65 -13.01
CA ASP A 173 -22.68 -4.19 -11.72
C ASP A 173 -21.61 -4.30 -10.61
N ARG A 174 -20.84 -5.40 -10.61
CA ARG A 174 -19.72 -5.57 -9.65
C ARG A 174 -18.61 -4.55 -9.90
N ASN A 175 -18.31 -4.25 -11.16
CA ASN A 175 -17.22 -3.36 -11.54
C ASN A 175 -17.52 -1.89 -11.28
N ALA A 176 -18.77 -1.47 -11.50
CA ALA A 176 -19.17 -0.08 -11.33
C ALA A 176 -19.02 0.36 -9.87
N ASN A 177 -19.31 -0.52 -8.91
CA ASN A 177 -19.33 -0.18 -7.49
C ASN A 177 -17.95 0.04 -6.86
N TYR A 178 -16.89 -0.55 -7.43
CA TYR A 178 -15.53 -0.45 -6.91
C TYR A 178 -14.65 0.50 -7.72
N PRO A 179 -13.70 1.20 -7.07
CA PRO A 179 -12.71 1.99 -7.79
C PRO A 179 -11.93 1.13 -8.81
N PRO A 180 -11.77 1.57 -10.07
CA PRO A 180 -11.22 0.73 -11.12
C PRO A 180 -9.68 0.69 -11.14
N HIS A 181 -8.98 1.07 -10.06
CA HIS A 181 -7.51 1.09 -10.02
C HIS A 181 -6.89 -0.25 -10.41
N ASN A 182 -7.29 -1.35 -9.77
CA ASN A 182 -6.72 -2.68 -10.06
C ASN A 182 -7.01 -3.14 -11.50
N PRO A 183 -8.27 -3.12 -12.00
CA PRO A 183 -8.52 -3.38 -13.41
C PRO A 183 -7.71 -2.50 -14.37
N LEU A 184 -7.56 -1.20 -14.10
CA LEU A 184 -6.83 -0.29 -14.96
C LEU A 184 -5.31 -0.51 -14.92
N MET A 185 -4.74 -0.99 -13.81
CA MET A 185 -3.35 -1.46 -13.79
C MET A 185 -3.15 -2.62 -14.75
N GLN A 186 -4.11 -3.56 -14.78
CA GLN A 186 -4.07 -4.68 -15.70
C GLN A 186 -4.23 -4.23 -17.16
N VAL A 187 -5.19 -3.34 -17.45
CA VAL A 187 -5.33 -2.73 -18.79
C VAL A 187 -4.03 -2.05 -19.22
N TRP A 188 -3.38 -1.27 -18.35
CA TRP A 188 -2.10 -0.63 -18.64
C TRP A 188 -1.03 -1.65 -19.04
N MET A 189 -0.89 -2.75 -18.29
CA MET A 189 0.04 -3.82 -18.64
C MET A 189 -0.30 -4.45 -20.01
N SER A 190 -1.58 -4.75 -20.26
CA SER A 190 -2.06 -5.32 -21.52
C SER A 190 -1.83 -4.41 -22.72
N LEU A 191 -1.96 -3.08 -22.56
CA LEU A 191 -1.70 -2.12 -23.63
C LEU A 191 -0.25 -2.16 -24.15
N TRP A 192 0.71 -2.38 -23.25
CA TRP A 192 2.12 -2.56 -23.64
C TRP A 192 2.38 -3.95 -24.24
N ILE A 193 1.75 -4.98 -23.68
CA ILE A 193 1.89 -6.37 -24.16
C ILE A 193 1.24 -6.56 -25.54
N GLY A 194 0.20 -5.77 -25.86
CA GLY A 194 -0.57 -5.85 -27.10
C GLY A 194 -1.68 -6.92 -27.08
N HIS A 195 -1.84 -7.63 -25.97
CA HIS A 195 -2.93 -8.56 -25.69
C HIS A 195 -3.07 -8.78 -24.17
N PHE A 196 -4.16 -9.43 -23.75
CA PHE A 196 -4.39 -9.77 -22.36
C PHE A 196 -3.75 -11.12 -21.99
N ASP A 197 -2.48 -11.09 -21.57
CA ASP A 197 -1.75 -12.25 -21.07
C ASP A 197 -1.96 -12.41 -19.55
N GLU A 198 -2.66 -13.46 -19.11
CA GLU A 198 -3.01 -13.67 -17.70
C GLU A 198 -1.80 -13.85 -16.76
N VAL A 199 -0.63 -14.21 -17.29
CA VAL A 199 0.60 -14.34 -16.50
C VAL A 199 1.29 -12.98 -16.41
N LEU A 200 1.49 -12.31 -17.54
CA LEU A 200 2.28 -11.08 -17.59
C LEU A 200 1.52 -9.85 -17.06
N VAL A 201 0.19 -9.83 -17.19
CA VAL A 201 -0.65 -8.70 -16.76
C VAL A 201 -0.61 -8.45 -15.25
N LYS A 202 -0.30 -9.49 -14.47
CA LYS A 202 -0.26 -9.43 -12.99
C LYS A 202 1.10 -9.11 -12.40
N PHE A 203 2.14 -8.94 -13.22
CA PHE A 203 3.50 -8.70 -12.73
C PHE A 203 3.67 -7.42 -11.91
N TRP A 204 2.72 -6.48 -11.93
CA TRP A 204 2.75 -5.34 -11.02
C TRP A 204 2.61 -5.77 -9.55
N SER A 205 1.84 -6.82 -9.23
CA SER A 205 1.53 -7.25 -7.86
C SER A 205 2.77 -7.60 -7.03
N PRO A 206 3.68 -8.50 -7.48
CA PRO A 206 4.91 -8.78 -6.72
C PRO A 206 5.87 -7.57 -6.64
N ILE A 207 5.80 -6.63 -7.59
CA ILE A 207 6.63 -5.42 -7.54
C ILE A 207 6.07 -4.40 -6.54
N TYR A 208 4.75 -4.37 -6.32
CA TYR A 208 4.14 -3.65 -5.19
C TYR A 208 4.63 -4.23 -3.85
N LEU A 209 4.67 -5.56 -3.72
CA LEU A 209 5.25 -6.20 -2.53
C LEU A 209 6.72 -5.82 -2.33
N LEU A 210 7.52 -5.80 -3.40
CA LEU A 210 8.93 -5.39 -3.35
C LEU A 210 9.07 -3.93 -2.92
N SER A 211 8.24 -3.05 -3.49
CA SER A 211 8.19 -1.63 -3.16
C SER A 211 7.87 -1.42 -1.68
N MET A 212 6.82 -2.09 -1.20
CA MET A 212 6.41 -2.04 0.21
C MET A 212 7.50 -2.54 1.16
N SER A 213 8.04 -3.73 0.89
CA SER A 213 9.05 -4.37 1.72
C SER A 213 10.36 -3.57 1.73
N GLY A 214 10.77 -3.04 0.58
CA GLY A 214 11.96 -2.21 0.44
C GLY A 214 11.84 -0.89 1.21
N TYR A 215 10.72 -0.18 1.08
CA TYR A 215 10.52 1.06 1.81
C TYR A 215 10.40 0.83 3.32
N LEU A 216 9.66 -0.21 3.73
CA LEU A 216 9.54 -0.60 5.14
C LEU A 216 10.90 -1.00 5.73
N TYR A 217 11.72 -1.76 4.99
CA TYR A 217 13.11 -2.05 5.36
C TYR A 217 13.90 -0.77 5.61
N GLY A 218 13.89 0.16 4.64
CA GLY A 218 14.61 1.43 4.73
C GLY A 218 14.21 2.23 5.96
N PHE A 219 12.90 2.32 6.23
CA PHE A 219 12.35 2.96 7.41
C PHE A 219 12.82 2.27 8.70
N MET A 220 12.59 0.97 8.85
CA MET A 220 12.95 0.22 10.06
C MET A 220 14.46 0.26 10.32
N ALA A 221 15.29 0.20 9.28
CA ALA A 221 16.74 0.25 9.40
C ALA A 221 17.23 1.60 9.98
N ARG A 222 16.51 2.70 9.74
CA ARG A 222 16.77 4.01 10.36
C ARG A 222 16.30 4.08 11.80
N GLU A 223 15.15 3.48 12.09
CA GLU A 223 14.52 3.57 13.40
C GLU A 223 15.10 2.57 14.41
N THR A 224 15.68 1.45 13.95
CA THR A 224 16.15 0.35 14.81
C THR A 224 17.61 -0.04 14.51
N SER A 225 17.83 -1.16 13.81
CA SER A 225 19.10 -1.60 13.26
C SER A 225 18.83 -2.37 11.97
N ARG A 226 19.83 -2.47 11.10
CA ARG A 226 19.69 -3.24 9.85
C ARG A 226 19.41 -4.73 10.09
N LEU A 227 19.94 -5.28 11.18
CA LEU A 227 19.70 -6.68 11.57
C LEU A 227 18.23 -6.88 11.93
N ILE A 228 17.68 -6.04 12.82
CA ILE A 228 16.26 -6.11 13.20
C ILE A 228 15.38 -5.88 11.97
N ALA A 229 15.69 -4.87 11.16
CA ALA A 229 14.93 -4.56 9.95
C ALA A 229 14.89 -5.75 8.98
N LEU A 230 16.03 -6.38 8.67
CA LEU A 230 16.05 -7.57 7.79
C LEU A 230 15.29 -8.74 8.41
N SER A 231 15.45 -9.01 9.71
CA SER A 231 14.68 -10.06 10.38
C SER A 231 13.18 -9.84 10.25
N MET A 232 12.71 -8.60 10.48
CA MET A 232 11.29 -8.24 10.34
C MET A 232 10.80 -8.44 8.90
N ILE A 233 11.61 -8.09 7.89
CA ILE A 233 11.26 -8.33 6.49
C ILE A 233 11.22 -9.82 6.14
N VAL A 234 12.14 -10.63 6.68
CA VAL A 234 12.09 -12.09 6.52
C VAL A 234 10.79 -12.65 7.09
N PHE A 235 10.37 -12.24 8.29
CA PHE A 235 9.09 -12.66 8.87
C PHE A 235 7.89 -12.19 8.05
N LEU A 236 7.89 -10.93 7.61
CA LEU A 236 6.84 -10.36 6.78
C LEU A 236 6.67 -11.12 5.46
N LEU A 237 7.77 -11.34 4.74
CA LEU A 237 7.76 -12.07 3.47
C LEU A 237 7.52 -13.57 3.67
N SER A 238 7.83 -14.13 4.83
CA SER A 238 7.56 -15.54 5.13
C SER A 238 6.10 -15.80 5.50
N SER A 239 5.28 -14.76 5.70
CA SER A 239 3.85 -14.93 5.88
C SER A 239 3.20 -15.46 4.59
N PRO A 240 2.55 -16.65 4.63
CA PRO A 240 1.78 -17.16 3.49
C PRO A 240 0.71 -16.16 3.05
N LEU A 241 0.16 -15.40 4.01
CA LEU A 241 -0.83 -14.37 3.75
C LEU A 241 -0.33 -13.38 2.71
N LEU A 242 0.85 -12.80 2.93
CA LEU A 242 1.39 -11.79 2.03
C LEU A 242 1.98 -12.40 0.75
N SER A 243 2.72 -13.51 0.88
CA SER A 243 3.36 -14.18 -0.25
C SER A 243 2.36 -14.67 -1.30
N ILE A 244 1.32 -15.39 -0.88
CA ILE A 244 0.35 -15.99 -1.81
C ILE A 244 -0.48 -14.91 -2.50
N HIS A 245 -0.95 -13.91 -1.75
CA HIS A 245 -1.80 -12.88 -2.31
C HIS A 245 -1.05 -11.89 -3.21
N SER A 246 0.29 -11.81 -3.10
CA SER A 246 1.13 -10.99 -4.00
C SER A 246 1.47 -11.68 -5.32
N ILE A 247 1.17 -12.98 -5.47
CA ILE A 247 1.29 -13.73 -6.73
C ILE A 247 0.04 -13.52 -7.61
N GLU A 248 -1.06 -13.06 -7.01
CA GLU A 248 -2.34 -12.80 -7.65
C GLU A 248 -2.66 -11.31 -7.67
N VAL A 249 -3.73 -10.92 -8.36
CA VAL A 249 -4.15 -9.52 -8.55
C VAL A 249 -5.19 -9.08 -7.54
N TYR A 250 -4.94 -9.32 -6.25
CA TYR A 250 -5.81 -8.82 -5.19
C TYR A 250 -5.65 -7.32 -5.01
N SER A 251 -6.75 -6.57 -4.96
CA SER A 251 -6.75 -5.13 -4.62
C SER A 251 -6.30 -4.84 -3.19
N ASP A 252 -6.32 -5.87 -2.33
CA ASP A 252 -5.84 -5.81 -0.95
C ASP A 252 -4.33 -5.52 -0.87
N VAL A 253 -3.53 -6.00 -1.83
CA VAL A 253 -2.07 -5.75 -1.91
C VAL A 253 -1.76 -4.27 -2.17
N PRO A 254 -2.22 -3.63 -3.27
CA PRO A 254 -1.97 -2.21 -3.49
C PRO A 254 -2.55 -1.34 -2.37
N LEU A 255 -3.74 -1.68 -1.84
CA LEU A 255 -4.28 -0.97 -0.68
C LEU A 255 -3.33 -1.04 0.52
N SER A 256 -2.76 -2.21 0.81
CA SER A 256 -1.80 -2.37 1.91
C SER A 256 -0.56 -1.49 1.75
N VAL A 257 -0.06 -1.35 0.52
CA VAL A 257 1.08 -0.50 0.19
C VAL A 257 0.75 0.97 0.46
N TYR A 258 -0.39 1.45 -0.04
CA TYR A 258 -0.80 2.84 0.11
C TYR A 258 -1.09 3.22 1.57
N ILE A 259 -1.74 2.31 2.31
CA ILE A 259 -1.97 2.44 3.76
C ILE A 259 -0.64 2.54 4.50
N LEU A 260 0.29 1.61 4.26
CA LEU A 260 1.58 1.60 4.93
C LEU A 260 2.39 2.85 4.61
N PHE A 261 2.46 3.24 3.34
CA PHE A 261 3.22 4.40 2.90
C PHE A 261 2.67 5.67 3.52
N SER A 262 1.35 5.86 3.50
CA SER A 262 0.68 7.00 4.17
C SER A 262 1.02 7.04 5.66
N LEU A 263 1.04 5.89 6.33
CA LEU A 263 1.36 5.80 7.76
C LEU A 263 2.83 6.15 8.05
N ILE A 264 3.76 5.69 7.21
CA ILE A 264 5.18 6.04 7.32
C ILE A 264 5.38 7.54 7.04
N MET A 265 4.71 8.11 6.04
CA MET A 265 4.75 9.55 5.77
C MET A 265 4.25 10.35 6.97
N PHE A 266 3.16 9.90 7.60
CA PHE A 266 2.65 10.53 8.81
C PHE A 266 3.67 10.46 9.96
N SER A 267 4.40 9.36 10.12
CA SER A 267 5.49 9.28 11.10
C SER A 267 6.62 10.29 10.84
N PHE A 268 6.95 10.59 9.56
CA PHE A 268 7.90 11.66 9.24
C PHE A 268 7.35 13.06 9.51
N VAL A 269 6.07 13.28 9.24
CA VAL A 269 5.37 14.53 9.57
C VAL A 269 5.37 14.78 11.08
N GLN A 270 5.16 13.75 11.89
CA GLN A 270 5.28 13.83 13.35
C GLN A 270 6.68 14.26 13.82
N LYS A 271 7.72 13.97 13.01
CA LYS A 271 9.11 14.36 13.25
C LYS A 271 9.48 15.73 12.65
N GLY A 272 8.48 16.54 12.26
CA GLY A 272 8.67 17.87 11.70
C GLY A 272 9.04 17.90 10.21
N LYS A 273 9.08 16.76 9.52
CA LYS A 273 9.40 16.68 8.08
C LYS A 273 8.13 16.84 7.25
N TYR A 274 7.60 18.06 7.19
CA TYR A 274 6.29 18.35 6.61
C TYR A 274 6.18 18.12 5.10
N SER A 275 7.30 18.05 4.37
CA SER A 275 7.34 17.73 2.94
C SER A 275 6.65 16.38 2.63
N TYR A 276 6.76 15.41 3.54
CA TYR A 276 6.12 14.10 3.46
C TYR A 276 4.58 14.17 3.57
N GLY A 277 4.01 15.26 4.09
CA GLY A 277 2.55 15.43 4.18
C GLY A 277 1.85 15.40 2.82
N LYS A 278 2.52 15.86 1.75
CA LYS A 278 2.00 15.77 0.38
C LYS A 278 1.89 14.33 -0.11
N LEU A 279 2.94 13.54 0.16
CA LEU A 279 2.95 12.12 -0.18
C LEU A 279 1.95 11.33 0.65
N MET A 280 1.79 11.68 1.94
CA MET A 280 0.74 11.12 2.79
C MET A 280 -0.65 11.33 2.16
N GLY A 281 -0.93 12.54 1.68
CA GLY A 281 -2.19 12.86 1.00
C GLY A 281 -2.38 12.09 -0.31
N LEU A 282 -1.33 12.02 -1.15
CA LEU A 282 -1.39 11.31 -2.43
C LEU A 282 -1.62 9.81 -2.25
N PHE A 283 -0.83 9.14 -1.40
CA PHE A 283 -1.03 7.72 -1.13
C PHE A 283 -2.37 7.44 -0.44
N SER A 284 -2.90 8.37 0.37
CA SER A 284 -4.24 8.24 0.92
C SER A 284 -5.33 8.35 -0.16
N ALA A 285 -5.14 9.23 -1.14
CA ALA A 285 -6.04 9.33 -2.29
C ALA A 285 -6.00 8.06 -3.15
N GLU A 286 -4.81 7.49 -3.38
CA GLU A 286 -4.65 6.23 -4.10
C GLU A 286 -5.27 5.05 -3.34
N ALA A 287 -5.18 5.03 -2.01
CA ALA A 287 -5.91 4.06 -1.19
C ALA A 287 -7.42 4.17 -1.43
N LEU A 288 -7.98 5.40 -1.39
CA LEU A 288 -9.40 5.66 -1.68
C LEU A 288 -9.81 5.26 -3.10
N PHE A 289 -8.89 5.42 -4.06
CA PHE A 289 -9.09 4.99 -5.44
C PHE A 289 -8.78 3.50 -5.67
N THR A 290 -8.43 2.74 -4.64
CA THR A 290 -8.14 1.29 -4.76
C THR A 290 -9.30 0.43 -4.31
N LYS A 291 -9.94 0.80 -3.20
CA LYS A 291 -11.00 0.01 -2.57
C LYS A 291 -11.95 0.90 -1.75
N ASP A 292 -13.21 0.48 -1.69
CA ASP A 292 -14.26 1.15 -0.93
C ASP A 292 -14.08 1.13 0.59
N GLU A 293 -13.28 0.20 1.11
CA GLU A 293 -13.00 0.13 2.55
C GLU A 293 -11.95 1.15 2.99
N ALA A 294 -11.16 1.72 2.07
CA ALA A 294 -10.09 2.65 2.38
C ALA A 294 -10.48 3.88 3.23
N PRO A 295 -11.70 4.48 3.12
CA PRO A 295 -12.13 5.55 4.02
C PRO A 295 -12.02 5.20 5.50
N PHE A 296 -12.21 3.93 5.88
CA PHE A 296 -12.11 3.47 7.27
C PHE A 296 -10.67 3.47 7.82
N PHE A 297 -9.67 3.66 6.96
CA PHE A 297 -8.29 3.92 7.37
C PHE A 297 -7.94 5.41 7.21
N VAL A 298 -8.27 5.98 6.05
CA VAL A 298 -7.89 7.35 5.69
C VAL A 298 -8.54 8.37 6.62
N LEU A 299 -9.82 8.22 6.96
CA LEU A 299 -10.48 9.16 7.86
C LEU A 299 -9.85 9.14 9.27
N PRO A 300 -9.69 7.98 9.96
CA PRO A 300 -8.94 7.92 11.21
C PRO A 300 -7.50 8.46 11.12
N LEU A 301 -6.81 8.27 9.99
CA LEU A 301 -5.45 8.78 9.80
C LEU A 301 -5.44 10.31 9.80
N PHE A 302 -6.36 10.94 9.07
CA PHE A 302 -6.46 12.39 9.00
C PHE A 302 -6.98 13.00 10.31
N LEU A 303 -7.87 12.31 11.01
CA LEU A 303 -8.29 12.70 12.36
C LEU A 303 -7.12 12.62 13.35
N ALA A 304 -6.31 11.56 13.30
CA ALA A 304 -5.11 11.43 14.12
C ALA A 304 -4.07 12.52 13.78
N ALA A 305 -3.91 12.87 12.51
CA ALA A 305 -3.05 13.97 12.08
C ALA A 305 -3.57 15.32 12.58
N ALA A 306 -4.87 15.60 12.44
CA ALA A 306 -5.49 16.81 12.95
C ALA A 306 -5.36 16.92 14.48
N ALA A 307 -5.59 15.83 15.21
CA ALA A 307 -5.43 15.77 16.67
C ALA A 307 -3.96 15.99 17.08
N PHE A 308 -3.01 15.34 16.41
CA PHE A 308 -1.58 15.53 16.62
C PHE A 308 -1.19 17.00 16.45
N PHE A 309 -1.65 17.64 15.39
CA PHE A 309 -1.39 19.05 15.10
C PHE A 309 -2.05 20.00 16.09
N TRP A 310 -3.29 19.74 16.48
CA TRP A 310 -4.02 20.54 17.46
C TRP A 310 -3.32 20.52 18.83
N LEU A 311 -2.91 19.33 19.27
CA LEU A 311 -2.31 19.11 20.59
C LEU A 311 -0.83 19.56 20.67
N ASN A 312 -0.15 19.72 19.53
CA ASN A 312 1.23 20.19 19.47
C ASN A 312 1.36 21.59 18.86
N ARG A 313 0.28 22.39 18.86
CA ARG A 313 0.28 23.76 18.30
C ARG A 313 1.31 24.71 18.93
N ASP A 314 1.69 24.44 20.17
CA ASP A 314 2.65 25.27 20.92
C ASP A 314 4.10 25.02 20.48
N GLN A 315 4.38 23.91 19.77
CA GLN A 315 5.71 23.61 19.21
C GLN A 315 6.00 24.38 17.91
N GLY A 316 5.10 25.30 17.54
CA GLY A 316 5.18 26.14 16.36
C GLY A 316 3.94 25.99 15.50
N PRO A 317 3.49 27.08 14.83
CA PRO A 317 2.37 26.97 13.92
C PRO A 317 2.73 25.96 12.84
N LEU A 318 1.82 25.02 12.55
CA LEU A 318 1.88 24.38 11.26
C LEU A 318 1.94 25.47 10.22
N PRO A 319 2.90 25.41 9.28
CA PRO A 319 2.78 26.23 8.11
C PRO A 319 1.39 25.92 7.56
N ARG A 320 0.48 26.90 7.49
CA ARG A 320 -0.87 26.73 6.90
C ARG A 320 -0.79 26.02 5.54
N LYS A 321 0.33 26.25 4.85
CA LYS A 321 0.77 25.56 3.63
C LYS A 321 0.87 24.03 3.77
N SER A 322 1.35 23.50 4.89
CA SER A 322 1.47 22.06 5.16
C SER A 322 0.12 21.37 5.29
N ALA A 323 -0.83 21.95 6.03
CA ALA A 323 -2.19 21.41 6.16
C ALA A 323 -2.92 21.40 4.81
N VAL A 324 -2.87 22.51 4.07
CA VAL A 324 -3.41 22.59 2.71
C VAL A 324 -2.75 21.56 1.80
N SER A 325 -1.43 21.36 1.92
CA SER A 325 -0.69 20.42 1.09
C SER A 325 -1.02 18.94 1.37
N LEU A 326 -1.39 18.63 2.62
CA LEU A 326 -1.85 17.30 3.02
C LEU A 326 -3.24 16.99 2.44
N LEU A 327 -4.15 17.98 2.44
CA LEU A 327 -5.47 17.85 1.83
C LEU A 327 -5.44 17.89 0.29
N ALA A 328 -4.50 18.62 -0.30
CA ALA A 328 -4.39 18.75 -1.75
C ALA A 328 -4.18 17.41 -2.45
N GLY A 329 -3.46 16.47 -1.83
CA GLY A 329 -3.28 15.12 -2.38
C GLY A 329 -4.60 14.35 -2.51
N LEU A 330 -5.55 14.56 -1.58
CA LEU A 330 -6.87 13.91 -1.61
C LEU A 330 -7.74 14.34 -2.80
N LEU A 331 -7.41 15.46 -3.45
CA LEU A 331 -8.11 15.90 -4.66
C LEU A 331 -8.04 14.85 -5.78
N LEU A 332 -7.01 14.00 -5.77
CA LEU A 332 -6.88 12.91 -6.73
C LEU A 332 -8.00 11.86 -6.61
N ALA A 333 -8.61 11.69 -5.42
CA ALA A 333 -9.72 10.77 -5.21
C ALA A 333 -11.09 11.37 -5.58
N VAL A 334 -11.18 12.69 -5.78
CA VAL A 334 -12.44 13.40 -6.04
C VAL A 334 -13.17 12.87 -7.29
N PRO A 335 -12.51 12.64 -8.45
CA PRO A 335 -13.20 12.15 -9.63
C PRO A 335 -13.97 10.85 -9.40
N TRP A 336 -13.39 9.93 -8.62
CA TRP A 336 -14.04 8.67 -8.28
C TRP A 336 -15.29 8.88 -7.42
N PHE A 337 -15.20 9.68 -6.35
CA PHE A 337 -16.37 9.92 -5.50
C PHE A 337 -17.46 10.71 -6.22
N VAL A 338 -17.09 11.68 -7.07
CA VAL A 338 -18.08 12.39 -7.91
C VAL A 338 -18.78 11.42 -8.85
N PHE A 339 -18.03 10.53 -9.52
CA PHE A 339 -18.61 9.48 -10.36
C PHE A 339 -19.54 8.56 -9.55
N LYS A 340 -19.06 8.04 -8.42
CA LYS A 340 -19.80 7.14 -7.53
C LYS A 340 -21.12 7.75 -7.06
N PHE A 341 -21.09 8.98 -6.54
CA PHE A 341 -22.28 9.64 -6.03
C PHE A 341 -23.25 10.11 -7.14
N SER A 342 -22.74 10.54 -8.29
CA SER A 342 -23.59 10.94 -9.43
C SER A 342 -24.34 9.78 -10.08
N HIS A 343 -23.83 8.56 -9.94
CA HIS A 343 -24.45 7.34 -10.45
C HIS A 343 -25.16 6.53 -9.34
N HIS A 344 -25.34 7.12 -8.15
CA HIS A 344 -25.99 6.47 -6.99
C HIS A 344 -25.39 5.11 -6.61
N LEU A 345 -24.08 4.94 -6.79
CA LEU A 345 -23.38 3.70 -6.50
C LEU A 345 -23.12 3.57 -4.99
N GLY A 346 -23.38 2.37 -4.46
CA GLY A 346 -23.24 2.05 -3.03
C GLY A 346 -21.79 1.86 -2.61
N PHE A 347 -21.56 1.68 -1.31
CA PHE A 347 -20.27 1.20 -0.79
C PHE A 347 -20.31 -0.32 -0.65
N GLY A 348 -19.33 -1.01 -1.24
CA GLY A 348 -19.27 -2.45 -1.26
C GLY A 348 -20.11 -3.06 -2.38
N ALA A 349 -20.43 -4.35 -2.25
CA ALA A 349 -21.18 -5.07 -3.28
C ALA A 349 -22.70 -4.97 -3.07
N ASP A 350 -23.45 -4.56 -4.09
CA ASP A 350 -24.90 -4.36 -4.05
C ASP A 350 -25.73 -5.60 -3.66
N TYR A 351 -25.16 -6.79 -3.80
CA TYR A 351 -25.82 -8.04 -3.37
C TYR A 351 -25.73 -8.29 -1.86
N VAL A 352 -25.00 -7.47 -1.11
CA VAL A 352 -24.88 -7.59 0.34
C VAL A 352 -26.10 -6.95 0.99
N VAL A 353 -27.07 -7.78 1.38
CA VAL A 353 -28.21 -7.33 2.18
C VAL A 353 -27.69 -6.88 3.55
N THR A 354 -27.84 -5.59 3.87
CA THR A 354 -27.44 -5.02 5.15
C THR A 354 -28.48 -5.30 6.22
N GLU A 355 -28.58 -6.56 6.64
CA GLU A 355 -29.30 -6.93 7.83
C GLU A 355 -28.40 -6.77 9.05
N PHE A 356 -28.74 -5.80 9.90
CA PHE A 356 -28.00 -5.55 11.13
C PHE A 356 -28.37 -6.58 12.19
N THR A 357 -27.46 -7.51 12.44
CA THR A 357 -27.61 -8.55 13.46
C THR A 357 -26.37 -8.57 14.34
N TRP A 358 -26.53 -8.33 15.64
CA TRP A 358 -25.42 -8.43 16.59
C TRP A 358 -25.05 -9.89 16.87
N ARG A 359 -23.83 -10.27 16.48
CA ARG A 359 -23.23 -11.60 16.62
C ARG A 359 -21.87 -11.51 17.33
N PRO A 360 -21.84 -11.35 18.66
CA PRO A 360 -20.60 -11.15 19.43
C PRO A 360 -19.62 -12.32 19.30
N GLU A 361 -20.10 -13.53 19.04
CA GLU A 361 -19.30 -14.73 18.80
C GLU A 361 -18.35 -14.57 17.59
N MET A 362 -18.69 -13.72 16.62
CA MET A 362 -17.83 -13.43 15.47
C MET A 362 -16.58 -12.65 15.87
N ALA A 363 -16.65 -11.79 16.90
CA ALA A 363 -15.47 -11.06 17.39
C ALA A 363 -14.40 -12.03 17.92
N TRP A 364 -14.84 -13.02 18.70
CA TRP A 364 -13.95 -14.07 19.20
C TRP A 364 -13.37 -14.92 18.06
N LYS A 365 -14.18 -15.27 17.07
CA LYS A 365 -13.71 -16.01 15.89
C LYS A 365 -12.69 -15.22 15.08
N VAL A 366 -12.90 -13.90 14.87
CA VAL A 366 -11.91 -13.02 14.23
C VAL A 366 -10.61 -13.01 15.02
N PHE A 367 -10.66 -12.91 16.35
CA PHE A 367 -9.48 -12.99 17.21
C PHE A 367 -8.73 -14.32 17.05
N LEU A 368 -9.44 -15.45 17.04
CA LEU A 368 -8.84 -16.77 16.81
C LEU A 368 -8.19 -16.88 15.42
N LEU A 369 -8.82 -16.33 14.38
CA LEU A 369 -8.27 -16.33 13.03
C LEU A 369 -7.02 -15.44 12.93
N LEU A 370 -7.05 -14.24 13.53
CA LEU A 370 -5.89 -13.33 13.55
C LEU A 370 -4.70 -13.93 14.32
N THR A 371 -4.96 -14.74 15.35
CA THR A 371 -3.91 -15.43 16.13
C THR A 371 -3.55 -16.82 15.58
N SER A 372 -4.19 -17.27 14.49
CA SER A 372 -3.94 -18.58 13.89
C SER A 372 -2.54 -18.70 13.28
N PHE A 373 -1.88 -19.83 13.53
CA PHE A 373 -0.59 -20.18 12.93
C PHE A 373 -0.69 -20.54 11.45
N GLN A 374 -1.90 -20.78 10.90
CA GLN A 374 -2.10 -21.17 9.50
C GLN A 374 -1.54 -20.12 8.51
N ASN A 375 -1.62 -18.84 8.87
CA ASN A 375 -1.15 -17.73 8.02
C ASN A 375 0.14 -17.08 8.55
N PHE A 376 0.79 -17.72 9.53
CA PHE A 376 2.01 -17.22 10.16
C PHE A 376 1.88 -15.74 10.57
N ASN A 377 0.79 -15.44 11.27
CA ASN A 377 0.37 -14.11 11.71
C ASN A 377 1.22 -13.56 12.88
N VAL A 378 2.54 -13.74 12.80
CA VAL A 378 3.49 -13.52 13.90
C VAL A 378 3.41 -12.11 14.49
N PHE A 379 3.18 -11.07 13.69
CA PHE A 379 3.09 -9.71 14.20
C PHE A 379 1.83 -9.45 15.04
N PHE A 380 0.72 -10.13 14.74
CA PHE A 380 -0.49 -10.05 15.58
C PHE A 380 -0.26 -10.65 16.97
N LEU A 381 0.61 -11.67 17.06
CA LEU A 381 0.99 -12.29 18.33
C LEU A 381 2.05 -11.46 19.08
N PHE A 382 3.08 -11.00 18.38
CA PHE A 382 4.21 -10.32 19.01
C PHE A 382 3.90 -8.88 19.43
N LEU A 383 3.08 -8.14 18.67
CA LEU A 383 2.78 -6.75 19.01
C LEU A 383 2.23 -6.60 20.45
N PRO A 384 1.17 -7.30 20.89
CA PRO A 384 0.66 -7.15 22.26
C PRO A 384 1.67 -7.57 23.32
N ILE A 385 2.43 -8.66 23.09
CA ILE A 385 3.48 -9.12 24.01
C ILE A 385 4.57 -8.06 24.18
N LEU A 386 5.07 -7.52 23.07
CA LEU A 386 6.10 -6.50 23.08
C LEU A 386 5.58 -5.19 23.69
N MET A 387 4.30 -4.84 23.49
CA MET A 387 3.70 -3.69 24.15
C MET A 387 3.63 -3.86 25.68
N MET A 388 3.33 -5.07 26.19
CA MET A 388 3.38 -5.35 27.63
C MET A 388 4.80 -5.15 28.19
N VAL A 389 5.83 -5.63 27.47
CA VAL A 389 7.24 -5.46 27.86
C VAL A 389 7.70 -3.99 27.77
N ALA A 390 7.27 -3.26 26.74
CA ALA A 390 7.68 -1.88 26.50
C ALA A 390 6.98 -0.87 27.45
N GLY A 391 5.94 -1.29 28.17
CA GLY A 391 5.11 -0.41 29.00
C GLY A 391 4.26 0.58 28.20
N ARG A 392 3.77 1.64 28.86
CA ARG A 392 2.79 2.60 28.30
C ARG A 392 3.28 3.25 27.00
N PRO A 393 2.68 3.02 25.82
CA PRO A 393 3.18 3.54 24.54
C PRO A 393 3.29 5.07 24.53
N PRO A 394 4.26 5.65 23.78
CA PRO A 394 4.35 7.10 23.62
C PRO A 394 3.17 7.63 22.79
N LYS A 395 2.85 8.92 22.92
CA LYS A 395 1.69 9.53 22.24
C LYS A 395 1.80 9.41 20.72
N GLU A 396 3.01 9.56 20.17
CA GLU A 396 3.32 9.44 18.74
C GLU A 396 2.92 8.07 18.20
N PHE A 397 3.19 7.01 18.97
CA PHE A 397 2.79 5.65 18.63
C PHE A 397 1.26 5.52 18.59
N LEU A 398 0.56 6.11 19.56
CA LEU A 398 -0.91 6.04 19.60
C LEU A 398 -1.54 6.67 18.36
N TYR A 399 -1.06 7.82 17.89
CA TYR A 399 -1.55 8.43 16.65
C TYR A 399 -1.33 7.55 15.41
N LEU A 400 -0.24 6.76 15.36
CA LEU A 400 0.00 5.80 14.28
C LEU A 400 -0.85 4.53 14.43
N ALA A 401 -1.10 4.10 15.66
CA ALA A 401 -1.94 2.94 15.95
C ALA A 401 -3.42 3.22 15.67
N THR A 402 -3.91 4.45 15.91
CA THR A 402 -5.31 4.84 15.71
C THR A 402 -5.87 4.46 14.34
N PRO A 403 -5.25 4.80 13.19
CA PRO A 403 -5.81 4.43 11.89
C PRO A 403 -5.77 2.93 11.62
N VAL A 404 -4.75 2.23 12.09
CA VAL A 404 -4.65 0.77 11.96
C VAL A 404 -5.74 0.08 12.78
N LEU A 405 -5.95 0.52 14.02
CA LEU A 405 -7.00 0.02 14.90
C LEU A 405 -8.40 0.39 14.41
N GLY A 406 -8.59 1.60 13.88
CA GLY A 406 -9.86 2.03 13.29
C GLY A 406 -10.27 1.14 12.12
N TYR A 407 -9.31 0.83 11.25
CA TYR A 407 -9.54 -0.04 10.11
C TYR A 407 -9.76 -1.51 10.51
N ALA A 408 -8.99 -2.04 11.47
CA ALA A 408 -9.22 -3.38 12.02
C ALA A 408 -10.59 -3.48 12.72
N MET A 409 -10.96 -2.45 13.49
CA MET A 409 -12.24 -2.38 14.20
C MET A 409 -13.41 -2.29 13.23
N PHE A 410 -13.27 -1.56 12.12
CA PHE A 410 -14.28 -1.54 11.05
C PHE A 410 -14.61 -2.97 10.60
N PHE A 411 -13.63 -3.81 10.30
CA PHE A 411 -13.92 -5.18 9.89
C PHE A 411 -14.50 -6.05 11.00
N ILE A 412 -14.03 -5.91 12.25
CA ILE A 412 -14.66 -6.58 13.39
C ILE A 412 -16.14 -6.20 13.48
N LEU A 413 -16.46 -4.92 13.33
CA LEU A 413 -17.84 -4.41 13.34
C LEU A 413 -18.65 -4.96 12.16
N VAL A 414 -18.12 -4.96 10.94
CA VAL A 414 -18.79 -5.55 9.78
C VAL A 414 -19.13 -7.02 10.03
N TYR A 415 -18.17 -7.81 10.54
CA TYR A 415 -18.40 -9.24 10.80
C TYR A 415 -19.37 -9.52 11.95
N THR A 416 -19.41 -8.64 12.94
CA THR A 416 -20.25 -8.81 14.13
C THR A 416 -21.63 -8.18 14.00
N LEU A 417 -21.82 -7.24 13.07
CA LEU A 417 -23.08 -6.51 12.91
C LEU A 417 -23.84 -6.89 11.66
N THR A 418 -23.31 -7.73 10.76
CA THR A 418 -24.01 -8.04 9.50
C THR A 418 -24.17 -9.55 9.27
N THR A 419 -25.39 -9.97 8.93
CA THR A 419 -25.73 -11.38 8.72
C THR A 419 -24.87 -11.99 7.61
N PHE A 420 -24.84 -11.35 6.43
CA PHE A 420 -24.11 -11.84 5.26
C PHE A 420 -22.63 -12.14 5.54
N PHE A 421 -21.93 -11.22 6.20
CA PHE A 421 -20.51 -11.41 6.46
C PHE A 421 -20.26 -12.39 7.60
N SER A 422 -21.17 -12.51 8.57
CA SER A 422 -21.05 -13.51 9.63
C SER A 422 -21.14 -14.95 9.10
N GLU A 423 -22.03 -15.19 8.14
CA GLU A 423 -22.17 -16.49 7.48
C GLU A 423 -20.98 -16.80 6.58
N ASN A 424 -20.52 -15.82 5.80
CA ASN A 424 -19.32 -15.97 4.97
C ASN A 424 -18.03 -16.07 5.79
N LEU A 425 -18.01 -15.60 7.04
CA LEU A 425 -16.90 -15.83 7.97
C LEU A 425 -16.69 -17.32 8.25
N MET A 426 -17.69 -18.18 8.00
CA MET A 426 -17.56 -19.64 8.07
C MET A 426 -16.47 -20.17 7.14
N PHE A 427 -16.20 -19.50 6.01
CA PHE A 427 -15.16 -19.90 5.07
C PHE A 427 -13.76 -19.33 5.40
N SER A 428 -13.62 -18.52 6.45
CA SER A 428 -12.36 -17.91 6.95
C SER A 428 -11.60 -17.00 5.98
N THR A 429 -11.86 -17.05 4.67
CA THR A 429 -11.11 -16.34 3.62
C THR A 429 -11.22 -14.82 3.76
N ALA A 430 -12.38 -14.29 4.14
CA ALA A 430 -12.62 -12.85 4.23
C ALA A 430 -11.71 -12.18 5.28
N VAL A 431 -11.57 -12.78 6.47
CA VAL A 431 -10.77 -12.20 7.57
C VAL A 431 -9.31 -12.10 7.18
N PHE A 432 -8.76 -13.15 6.56
CA PHE A 432 -7.37 -13.17 6.14
C PHE A 432 -7.11 -12.12 5.06
N ARG A 433 -7.97 -12.02 4.04
CA ARG A 433 -7.83 -10.98 3.01
C ARG A 433 -7.90 -9.58 3.58
N ASN A 434 -8.84 -9.35 4.48
CA ASN A 434 -8.98 -8.04 5.10
C ASN A 434 -7.80 -7.74 6.03
N SER A 435 -7.21 -8.73 6.71
CA SER A 435 -6.01 -8.53 7.52
C SER A 435 -4.75 -8.26 6.71
N LEU A 436 -4.66 -8.75 5.47
CA LEU A 436 -3.57 -8.47 4.53
C LEU A 436 -3.34 -6.96 4.36
N THR A 437 -4.42 -6.19 4.29
CA THR A 437 -4.38 -4.73 4.03
C THR A 437 -3.67 -3.93 5.13
N TYR A 438 -3.71 -4.38 6.39
CA TYR A 438 -3.09 -3.69 7.52
C TYR A 438 -1.97 -4.48 8.21
N TYR A 439 -1.72 -5.73 7.81
CA TYR A 439 -0.63 -6.55 8.32
C TYR A 439 0.77 -5.89 8.22
N PRO A 440 1.14 -5.24 7.09
CA PRO A 440 2.40 -4.50 7.00
C PRO A 440 2.48 -3.32 7.98
N SER A 441 1.35 -2.66 8.26
CA SER A 441 1.26 -1.58 9.24
C SER A 441 1.43 -2.10 10.67
N ILE A 442 0.92 -3.30 10.98
CA ILE A 442 1.19 -3.98 12.26
C ILE A 442 2.68 -4.29 12.40
N CYS A 443 3.34 -4.78 11.33
CA CYS A 443 4.79 -4.98 11.30
C CYS A 443 5.57 -3.67 11.59
N LEU A 444 5.16 -2.56 10.99
CA LEU A 444 5.71 -1.23 11.28
C LEU A 444 5.56 -0.87 12.78
N LEU A 445 4.35 -1.01 13.34
CA LEU A 445 4.10 -0.72 14.76
C LEU A 445 4.96 -1.62 15.67
N THR A 446 5.10 -2.90 15.34
CA THR A 446 5.97 -3.83 16.07
C THR A 446 7.42 -3.33 16.08
N ALA A 447 7.95 -2.86 14.94
CA ALA A 447 9.31 -2.33 14.87
C ALA A 447 9.51 -1.08 15.75
N LEU A 448 8.51 -0.19 15.82
CA LEU A 448 8.54 0.98 16.70
C LEU A 448 8.52 0.61 18.19
N VAL A 449 7.82 -0.46 18.57
CA VAL A 449 7.86 -0.98 19.94
C VAL A 449 9.24 -1.56 20.26
N ILE A 450 9.84 -2.33 19.34
CA ILE A 450 11.19 -2.89 19.51
C ILE A 450 12.23 -1.76 19.68
N LYS A 451 12.14 -0.68 18.87
CA LYS A 451 12.99 0.51 19.02
C LYS A 451 12.98 1.01 20.46
N ARG A 452 11.80 1.09 21.05
CA ARG A 452 11.61 1.62 22.39
C ARG A 452 12.17 0.71 23.47
N ILE A 453 11.91 -0.60 23.39
CA ILE A 453 12.47 -1.59 24.34
C ILE A 453 13.99 -1.45 24.38
N ARG A 454 14.62 -1.34 23.20
CA ARG A 454 16.06 -1.14 23.09
C ARG A 454 16.53 0.17 23.73
N ALA A 455 15.84 1.29 23.47
CA ALA A 455 16.17 2.57 24.08
C ALA A 455 16.08 2.54 25.62
N GLY A 456 15.10 1.84 26.18
CA GLY A 456 14.98 1.64 27.63
C GLY A 456 16.11 0.80 28.22
N TRP A 457 16.50 -0.26 27.52
CA TRP A 457 17.63 -1.12 27.91
C TRP A 457 18.97 -0.36 27.90
N ASP A 458 19.21 0.44 26.87
CA ASP A 458 20.44 1.22 26.73
C ASP A 458 20.53 2.31 27.82
N ALA A 459 19.40 2.95 28.17
CA ALA A 459 19.33 3.91 29.28
C ALA A 459 19.59 3.27 30.65
N GLY A 460 19.06 2.07 30.89
CA GLY A 460 19.28 1.33 32.14
C GLY A 460 20.73 0.90 32.35
N LYS A 461 21.45 0.57 31.28
CA LYS A 461 22.90 0.29 31.34
C LYS A 461 23.70 1.53 31.73
N ALA A 462 23.40 2.67 31.10
CA ALA A 462 24.08 3.93 31.37
C ALA A 462 23.88 4.46 32.81
N SER A 463 22.82 4.03 33.51
CA SER A 463 22.61 4.37 34.93
C SER A 463 23.35 3.46 35.92
N CYS A 464 23.87 2.32 35.47
CA CYS A 464 24.62 1.37 36.31
C CYS A 464 26.14 1.54 36.20
N GLU A 465 26.61 2.25 35.17
CA GLU A 465 27.99 2.74 35.03
C GLU A 465 28.14 4.08 35.75
#